data_AF-A0A355DZA7-F1
#
_entry.id   AF-A0A355DZA7-F1
#
_cell.length_a   1.000
_cell.length_b   1.000
_cell.length_c   1.000
_cell.angle_alpha   90.00
_cell.angle_beta   90.00
_cell.angle_gamma   90.00
#
_symmetry.space_group_name_H-M   'P 1'
#
loop_
_entity.id
_entity.type
_entity.pdbx_description
1 polymer ?
#
loop_
_entity_poly.entity_id
_entity_poly.type
_entity_poly.pdbx_seq_one_letter_code
_entity_poly.pdbx_strand_id
1 'polypeptide(L)'
;MSMGRRILWSIAFLVLGGALLFAAGWVLKPGWRGYLYDGLLSGLRRWDALHLDLDPHLDHSRPSARKDPRPLSAQAAAMEKDLDEVFTVEGGRLFLISEPPVPVGDVCLWQGVFAAEAALRWHLRPSPGNLRRAARALEGLEILMTHGRPLSRAVYPASLETEPPGRWYHRDERWQWKEDASLDSASGWIFGAVLVRELVGPLRAPADAALLKFARGLKEAGYRLRNSDGSLTRYNTAGGAVLNSPVGVLVTMAALSAAARAEPSGPWREEHARFVAQGMDRWGAYTSGPVLWLNKSTNHNIAFLALAAALLTDEAPERKAVYAKGLVRLSRVTGRMGVSFWIYLSHWALFRAGMGDPRGDGDVAAFVVAREEHLRAARVAMLEWDYPYCKTMRETRNSLRRDIKTRSWPFFGVRAPLEPLPVWQRPPADFVWQRSAYALDDWEGYRRVPPQRFSPLDFLVAYRLGIALSAPLEQAPAARQRERR
;
A
#
# COMPACT_ATOMS: atom_id res chain seq x y z
N MET A 1 6.15 28.24 -25.92
CA MET A 1 5.91 28.67 -24.52
C MET A 1 7.07 28.23 -23.67
N SER A 2 7.66 29.12 -22.86
CA SER A 2 8.66 28.73 -21.87
C SER A 2 8.07 27.77 -20.83
N MET A 3 8.91 26.92 -20.25
CA MET A 3 8.53 25.95 -19.21
C MET A 3 7.75 26.61 -18.06
N GLY A 4 8.18 27.80 -17.62
CA GLY A 4 7.47 28.59 -16.61
C GLY A 4 6.04 28.97 -17.02
N ARG A 5 5.79 29.32 -18.29
CA ARG A 5 4.43 29.63 -18.78
C ARG A 5 3.54 28.38 -18.85
N ARG A 6 4.08 27.21 -19.21
CA ARG A 6 3.31 25.94 -19.21
C ARG A 6 2.89 25.54 -17.78
N ILE A 7 3.77 25.77 -16.81
CA ILE A 7 3.52 25.50 -15.40
C ILE A 7 2.43 26.44 -14.86
N LEU A 8 2.56 27.75 -15.08
CA LEU A 8 1.55 28.73 -14.61
C LEU A 8 0.16 28.46 -15.18
N TRP A 9 0.07 28.14 -16.47
CA TRP A 9 -1.20 27.78 -17.12
C TRP A 9 -1.82 26.50 -16.55
N SER A 10 -0.99 25.50 -16.23
CA SER A 10 -1.47 24.26 -15.62
C SER A 10 -2.03 24.53 -14.21
N ILE A 11 -1.31 25.30 -13.39
CA ILE A 11 -1.76 25.68 -12.04
C ILE A 11 -3.05 26.50 -12.11
N ALA A 12 -3.11 27.52 -12.98
CA ALA A 12 -4.29 28.37 -13.12
C ALA A 12 -5.52 27.57 -13.57
N PHE A 13 -5.39 26.69 -14.56
CA PHE A 13 -6.46 25.82 -15.03
C PHE A 13 -6.98 24.89 -13.93
N LEU A 14 -6.09 24.37 -13.08
CA LEU A 14 -6.43 23.45 -12.00
C LEU A 14 -7.09 24.16 -10.82
N VAL A 15 -6.64 25.37 -10.46
CA VAL A 15 -7.23 26.17 -9.37
C VAL A 15 -8.59 26.74 -9.76
N LEU A 16 -8.69 27.40 -10.92
CA LEU A 16 -9.95 27.98 -11.40
C LEU A 16 -10.96 26.89 -11.81
N GLY A 17 -10.48 25.83 -12.45
CA GLY A 17 -11.29 24.64 -12.72
C GLY A 17 -11.81 24.02 -11.43
N GLY A 18 -10.92 23.75 -10.46
CA GLY A 18 -11.30 23.17 -9.17
C GLY A 18 -12.38 23.96 -8.43
N ALA A 19 -12.26 25.29 -8.38
CA ALA A 19 -13.23 26.16 -7.70
C ALA A 19 -14.62 26.18 -8.35
N LEU A 20 -14.69 26.28 -9.69
CA LEU A 20 -15.97 26.24 -10.42
C LEU A 20 -16.65 24.87 -10.31
N LEU A 21 -15.86 23.80 -10.30
CA LEU A 21 -16.36 22.43 -10.20
C LEU A 21 -16.81 22.11 -8.76
N PHE A 22 -16.19 22.70 -7.74
CA PHE A 22 -16.64 22.62 -6.35
C PHE A 22 -18.03 23.24 -6.18
N ALA A 23 -18.28 24.41 -6.77
CA ALA A 23 -19.59 25.03 -6.75
C ALA A 23 -20.65 24.19 -7.50
N ALA A 24 -20.27 23.58 -8.63
CA ALA A 24 -21.19 22.75 -9.43
C ALA A 24 -21.52 21.39 -8.78
N GLY A 25 -20.55 20.74 -8.13
CA GLY A 25 -20.72 19.38 -7.56
C GLY A 25 -21.80 19.26 -6.48
N TRP A 26 -22.12 20.37 -5.80
CA TRP A 26 -23.17 20.44 -4.78
C TRP A 26 -24.60 20.47 -5.33
N VAL A 27 -24.78 20.94 -6.57
CA VAL A 27 -26.10 21.14 -7.19
C VAL A 27 -26.45 20.04 -8.20
N LEU A 28 -25.45 19.32 -8.71
CA LEU A 28 -25.60 18.39 -9.83
C LEU A 28 -26.17 17.01 -9.40
N LYS A 29 -27.13 16.51 -10.19
CA LYS A 29 -27.67 15.14 -10.09
C LYS A 29 -26.54 14.09 -10.23
N PRO A 30 -26.68 12.88 -9.65
CA PRO A 30 -25.63 11.86 -9.61
C PRO A 30 -24.95 11.56 -10.96
N GLY A 31 -25.70 11.49 -12.07
CA GLY A 31 -25.13 11.23 -13.40
C GLY A 31 -24.24 12.36 -13.94
N TRP A 32 -24.47 13.62 -13.54
CA TRP A 32 -23.65 14.76 -13.95
C TRP A 32 -22.30 14.81 -13.24
N ARG A 33 -22.18 14.18 -12.05
CA ARG A 33 -20.90 14.05 -11.35
C ARG A 33 -19.90 13.21 -12.16
N GLY A 34 -20.36 12.19 -12.89
CA GLY A 34 -19.51 11.41 -13.79
C GLY A 34 -18.84 12.26 -14.88
N TYR A 35 -19.59 13.11 -15.56
CA TYR A 35 -19.05 14.03 -16.58
C TYR A 35 -18.07 15.05 -15.99
N LEU A 36 -18.37 15.55 -14.79
CA LEU A 36 -17.47 16.43 -14.04
C LEU A 36 -16.12 15.75 -13.77
N TYR A 37 -16.18 14.49 -13.31
CA TYR A 37 -14.99 13.69 -13.07
C TYR A 37 -14.21 13.50 -14.38
N ASP A 38 -14.83 13.09 -15.49
CA ASP A 38 -14.12 12.90 -16.77
C ASP A 38 -13.37 14.16 -17.24
N GLY A 39 -13.96 15.33 -17.03
CA GLY A 39 -13.31 16.62 -17.28
C GLY A 39 -12.08 16.86 -16.39
N LEU A 40 -12.20 16.62 -15.09
CA LEU A 40 -11.09 16.68 -14.13
C LEU A 40 -9.98 15.68 -14.48
N LEU A 41 -10.36 14.45 -14.81
CA LEU A 41 -9.44 13.36 -15.15
C LEU A 41 -8.59 13.72 -16.36
N SER A 42 -9.15 14.40 -17.36
CA SER A 42 -8.41 14.89 -18.52
C SER A 42 -7.33 15.92 -18.15
N GLY A 43 -7.63 16.80 -17.18
CA GLY A 43 -6.64 17.73 -16.61
C GLY A 43 -5.53 16.99 -15.85
N LEU A 44 -5.87 15.96 -15.08
CA LEU A 44 -4.91 15.13 -14.36
C LEU A 44 -3.96 14.37 -15.29
N ARG A 45 -4.42 13.86 -16.45
CA ARG A 45 -3.52 13.24 -17.45
C ARG A 45 -2.44 14.18 -17.93
N ARG A 46 -2.81 15.44 -18.24
CA ARG A 46 -1.86 16.46 -18.67
C ARG A 46 -0.88 16.81 -17.56
N TRP A 47 -1.35 16.82 -16.31
CA TRP A 47 -0.47 17.01 -15.17
C TRP A 47 0.51 15.85 -14.97
N ASP A 48 0.06 14.61 -15.15
CA ASP A 48 0.94 13.44 -15.03
C ASP A 48 2.02 13.45 -16.10
N ALA A 49 1.65 13.78 -17.35
CA ALA A 49 2.62 13.98 -18.42
C ALA A 49 3.62 15.08 -18.06
N LEU A 50 3.14 16.21 -17.52
CA LEU A 50 4.01 17.27 -17.01
C LEU A 50 4.91 16.77 -15.86
N HIS A 51 4.40 15.97 -14.93
CA HIS A 51 5.19 15.39 -13.84
C HIS A 51 6.27 14.45 -14.34
N LEU A 52 5.96 13.60 -15.32
CA LEU A 52 6.93 12.71 -15.95
C LEU A 52 7.99 13.48 -16.76
N ASP A 53 7.59 14.58 -17.41
CA ASP A 53 8.51 15.47 -18.13
C ASP A 53 9.41 16.28 -17.18
N LEU A 54 8.91 16.60 -15.98
CA LEU A 54 9.64 17.31 -14.93
C LEU A 54 10.51 16.39 -14.07
N ASP A 55 10.18 15.10 -14.04
CA ASP A 55 10.93 14.10 -13.30
C ASP A 55 12.30 13.95 -13.95
N PRO A 56 13.38 14.42 -13.29
CA PRO A 56 14.71 14.43 -13.86
C PRO A 56 15.02 13.04 -14.42
N HIS A 57 15.49 12.95 -15.67
CA HIS A 57 15.84 11.68 -16.29
C HIS A 57 16.81 10.91 -15.36
N LEU A 58 16.26 9.89 -14.70
CA LEU A 58 16.98 9.05 -13.76
C LEU A 58 17.74 7.99 -14.57
N ASP A 59 19.03 7.84 -14.27
CA ASP A 59 19.82 6.74 -14.83
C ASP A 59 19.18 5.41 -14.39
N HIS A 60 19.19 4.40 -15.26
CA HIS A 60 18.80 3.04 -14.87
C HIS A 60 19.63 2.57 -13.66
N SER A 61 19.01 1.78 -12.78
CA SER A 61 19.67 1.20 -11.61
C SER A 61 21.03 0.60 -11.95
N ARG A 62 22.09 1.12 -11.32
CA ARG A 62 23.37 0.42 -11.31
C ARG A 62 23.32 -0.67 -10.23
N PRO A 63 23.97 -1.82 -10.43
CA PRO A 63 24.07 -2.82 -9.37
C PRO A 63 24.77 -2.21 -8.15
N SER A 64 24.20 -2.34 -6.94
CA SER A 64 24.88 -1.89 -5.72
C SER A 64 26.25 -2.53 -5.55
N ALA A 65 27.15 -1.74 -4.97
CA ALA A 65 28.46 -2.17 -4.53
C ALA A 65 28.40 -3.14 -3.32
N ARG A 66 27.29 -3.19 -2.58
CA ARG A 66 27.05 -4.08 -1.43
C ARG A 66 25.87 -5.01 -1.69
N LYS A 67 26.15 -6.32 -1.69
CA LYS A 67 25.16 -7.39 -1.87
C LYS A 67 25.28 -8.39 -0.74
N ASP A 68 24.16 -8.94 -0.29
CA ASP A 68 24.19 -10.12 0.56
C ASP A 68 24.51 -11.32 -0.34
N PRO A 69 25.62 -12.03 -0.10
CA PRO A 69 26.02 -13.15 -0.95
C PRO A 69 25.10 -14.36 -0.83
N ARG A 70 24.23 -14.41 0.20
CA ARG A 70 23.29 -15.52 0.40
C ARG A 70 22.23 -15.51 -0.71
N PRO A 71 21.77 -16.69 -1.17
CA PRO A 71 20.61 -16.78 -2.05
C PRO A 71 19.38 -16.08 -1.44
N LEU A 72 18.51 -15.51 -2.28
CA LEU A 72 17.28 -14.83 -1.82
C LEU A 72 16.40 -15.74 -0.94
N SER A 73 16.39 -17.05 -1.19
CA SER A 73 15.68 -18.04 -0.36
C SER A 73 16.24 -18.12 1.06
N ALA A 74 17.56 -18.09 1.23
CA ALA A 74 18.20 -18.07 2.55
C ALA A 74 17.98 -16.74 3.27
N GLN A 75 17.96 -15.63 2.55
CA GLN A 75 17.61 -14.32 3.09
C GLN A 75 16.14 -14.30 3.56
N ALA A 76 15.22 -14.80 2.75
CA ALA A 76 13.80 -14.93 3.09
C ALA A 76 13.59 -15.81 4.32
N ALA A 77 14.29 -16.95 4.43
CA ALA A 77 14.21 -17.82 5.61
C ALA A 77 14.70 -17.13 6.89
N ALA A 78 15.78 -16.34 6.81
CA ALA A 78 16.27 -15.57 7.96
C ALA A 78 15.28 -14.48 8.39
N MET A 79 14.70 -13.76 7.42
CA MET A 79 13.71 -12.72 7.68
C MET A 79 12.38 -13.27 8.18
N GLU A 80 12.01 -14.46 7.74
CA GLU A 80 10.84 -15.16 8.26
C GLU A 80 11.04 -15.57 9.72
N LYS A 81 12.23 -16.07 10.07
CA LYS A 81 12.57 -16.35 11.45
C LYS A 81 12.45 -15.10 12.32
N ASP A 82 12.99 -13.96 11.84
CA ASP A 82 12.89 -12.69 12.56
C ASP A 82 11.43 -12.18 12.65
N LEU A 83 10.64 -12.34 11.58
CA LEU A 83 9.20 -12.06 11.58
C LEU A 83 8.50 -12.80 12.72
N ASP A 84 8.78 -14.09 12.87
CA ASP A 84 8.10 -14.94 13.85
C ASP A 84 8.57 -14.70 15.28
N GLU A 85 9.87 -14.50 15.49
CA GLU A 85 10.46 -14.31 16.82
C GLU A 85 10.24 -12.89 17.38
N VAL A 86 10.31 -11.88 16.50
CA VAL A 86 10.38 -10.47 16.90
C VAL A 86 9.09 -9.73 16.62
N PHE A 87 8.44 -10.01 15.49
CA PHE A 87 7.37 -9.16 14.96
C PHE A 87 5.99 -9.78 15.03
N THR A 88 5.83 -10.88 15.76
CA THR A 88 4.51 -11.43 16.02
C THR A 88 4.30 -11.75 17.49
N VAL A 89 3.08 -11.50 17.96
CA VAL A 89 2.64 -11.80 19.33
C VAL A 89 1.36 -12.64 19.30
N GLU A 90 0.89 -13.08 20.47
CA GLU A 90 -0.35 -13.88 20.60
C GLU A 90 -0.30 -15.16 19.74
N GLY A 91 0.87 -15.78 19.68
CA GLY A 91 1.13 -16.97 18.87
C GLY A 91 1.07 -16.71 17.36
N GLY A 92 1.38 -15.50 16.88
CA GLY A 92 1.36 -15.20 15.44
C GLY A 92 0.06 -14.60 14.93
N ARG A 93 -0.85 -14.17 15.84
CA ARG A 93 -2.10 -13.51 15.45
C ARG A 93 -1.89 -12.05 15.07
N LEU A 94 -1.13 -11.33 15.89
CA LEU A 94 -0.90 -9.90 15.73
C LEU A 94 0.53 -9.64 15.29
N PHE A 95 0.68 -8.79 14.28
CA PHE A 95 1.95 -8.26 13.82
C PHE A 95 2.34 -7.06 14.69
N LEU A 96 3.30 -7.27 15.58
CA LEU A 96 3.77 -6.30 16.56
C LEU A 96 5.16 -6.70 17.06
N ILE A 97 6.02 -5.73 17.38
CA ILE A 97 7.27 -6.06 18.07
C ILE A 97 6.95 -6.65 19.45
N SER A 98 7.58 -7.78 19.79
CA SER A 98 7.44 -8.47 21.08
C SER A 98 8.32 -7.88 22.19
N GLU A 99 9.27 -7.01 21.86
CA GLU A 99 10.25 -6.39 22.76
C GLU A 99 9.92 -4.92 23.13
N PRO A 100 9.74 -4.58 24.42
CA PRO A 100 9.53 -3.20 24.84
C PRO A 100 10.82 -2.36 24.77
N PRO A 101 10.70 -1.02 24.68
CA PRO A 101 9.47 -0.25 24.46
C PRO A 101 8.95 -0.40 23.02
N VAL A 102 7.66 -0.69 22.87
CA VAL A 102 7.02 -0.86 21.55
C VAL A 102 6.30 0.44 21.17
N PRO A 103 6.88 1.27 20.30
CA PRO A 103 6.13 2.37 19.69
C PRO A 103 5.10 1.80 18.71
N VAL A 104 3.87 2.29 18.79
CA VAL A 104 2.70 1.69 18.10
C VAL A 104 2.21 2.56 16.94
N GLY A 105 2.83 2.38 15.77
CA GLY A 105 2.45 3.04 14.52
C GLY A 105 1.13 2.49 13.95
N ASP A 106 0.98 2.50 12.63
CA ASP A 106 -0.21 1.95 11.97
C ASP A 106 -0.12 0.41 11.89
N VAL A 107 -0.29 -0.27 13.03
CA VAL A 107 -0.25 -1.74 13.12
C VAL A 107 -1.29 -2.37 12.21
N CYS A 108 -2.47 -1.74 12.07
CA CYS A 108 -3.54 -2.22 11.20
C CYS A 108 -3.09 -2.37 9.74
N LEU A 109 -2.36 -1.37 9.22
CA LEU A 109 -1.77 -1.45 7.89
C LEU A 109 -0.87 -2.68 7.72
N TRP A 110 0.05 -2.87 8.67
CA TRP A 110 1.05 -3.95 8.61
C TRP A 110 0.47 -5.33 8.90
N GLN A 111 -0.55 -5.43 9.76
CA GLN A 111 -1.33 -6.66 9.94
C GLN A 111 -1.97 -7.10 8.62
N GLY A 112 -2.46 -6.15 7.83
CA GLY A 112 -2.95 -6.39 6.47
C GLY A 112 -1.88 -6.98 5.54
N VAL A 113 -0.69 -6.37 5.53
CA VAL A 113 0.45 -6.87 4.74
C VAL A 113 0.90 -8.25 5.24
N PHE A 114 0.87 -8.50 6.55
CA PHE A 114 1.16 -9.82 7.14
C PHE A 114 0.14 -10.89 6.75
N ALA A 115 -1.15 -10.56 6.72
CA ALA A 115 -2.18 -11.48 6.24
C ALA A 115 -1.99 -11.83 4.74
N ALA A 116 -1.65 -10.83 3.93
CA ALA A 116 -1.28 -11.04 2.52
C ALA A 116 -0.04 -11.93 2.37
N GLU A 117 0.99 -11.72 3.19
CA GLU A 117 2.20 -12.53 3.27
C GLU A 117 1.88 -14.01 3.54
N ALA A 118 1.04 -14.26 4.54
CA ALA A 118 0.64 -15.60 4.95
C ALA A 118 -0.25 -16.28 3.88
N ALA A 119 -1.14 -15.52 3.23
CA ALA A 119 -1.97 -16.02 2.14
C ALA A 119 -1.13 -16.43 0.92
N LEU A 120 -0.18 -15.59 0.50
CA LEU A 120 0.77 -15.91 -0.58
C LEU A 120 1.62 -17.13 -0.24
N ARG A 121 2.04 -17.27 1.02
CA ARG A 121 2.79 -18.43 1.50
C ARG A 121 1.99 -19.72 1.36
N TRP A 122 0.73 -19.73 1.78
CA TRP A 122 -0.16 -20.88 1.60
C TRP A 122 -0.36 -21.18 0.12
N HIS A 123 -0.59 -20.17 -0.71
CA HIS A 123 -0.83 -20.33 -2.14
C HIS A 123 0.35 -21.01 -2.86
N LEU A 124 1.58 -20.58 -2.54
CA LEU A 124 2.79 -21.13 -3.12
C LEU A 124 3.15 -22.52 -2.57
N ARG A 125 2.85 -22.77 -1.29
CA ARG A 125 3.17 -24.03 -0.62
C ARG A 125 2.07 -24.41 0.37
N PRO A 126 1.00 -25.07 -0.07
CA PRO A 126 -0.07 -25.50 0.84
C PRO A 126 0.48 -26.48 1.89
N SER A 127 0.31 -26.16 3.16
CA SER A 127 0.65 -27.05 4.29
C SER A 127 -0.20 -26.72 5.51
N PRO A 128 -0.39 -27.65 6.46
CA PRO A 128 -1.12 -27.37 7.70
C PRO A 128 -0.53 -26.20 8.49
N GLY A 129 0.80 -26.05 8.50
CA GLY A 129 1.47 -24.91 9.15
C GLY A 129 1.14 -23.58 8.48
N ASN A 130 1.20 -23.51 7.15
CA ASN A 130 0.89 -22.29 6.39
C ASN A 130 -0.59 -21.92 6.48
N LEU A 131 -1.48 -22.92 6.50
CA LEU A 131 -2.91 -22.68 6.72
C LEU A 131 -3.17 -22.09 8.11
N ARG A 132 -2.56 -22.66 9.16
CA ARG A 132 -2.66 -22.10 10.52
C ARG A 132 -2.13 -20.67 10.61
N ARG A 133 -1.01 -20.36 9.94
CA ARG A 133 -0.46 -19.00 9.88
C ARG A 133 -1.45 -18.03 9.22
N ALA A 134 -2.00 -18.39 8.06
CA ALA A 134 -3.00 -17.57 7.38
C ALA A 134 -4.27 -17.38 8.23
N ALA A 135 -4.74 -18.43 8.93
CA ALA A 135 -5.88 -18.34 9.84
C ALA A 135 -5.60 -17.36 10.98
N ARG A 136 -4.44 -17.46 11.64
CA ARG A 136 -4.04 -16.55 12.71
C ARG A 136 -3.90 -15.10 12.24
N ALA A 137 -3.34 -14.89 11.04
CA ALA A 137 -3.23 -13.55 10.48
C ALA A 137 -4.61 -12.93 10.18
N LEU A 138 -5.59 -13.75 9.74
CA LEU A 138 -6.98 -13.33 9.59
C LEU A 138 -7.64 -13.04 10.95
N GLU A 139 -7.43 -13.87 11.98
CA GLU A 139 -7.88 -13.59 13.34
C GLU A 139 -7.34 -12.24 13.85
N GLY A 140 -6.08 -11.91 13.54
CA GLY A 140 -5.51 -10.60 13.85
C GLY A 140 -6.22 -9.43 13.15
N LEU A 141 -6.66 -9.62 11.90
CA LEU A 141 -7.49 -8.63 11.20
C LEU A 141 -8.85 -8.45 11.88
N GLU A 142 -9.45 -9.53 12.41
CA GLU A 142 -10.71 -9.47 13.12
C GLU A 142 -10.60 -8.75 14.48
N ILE A 143 -9.49 -8.96 15.21
CA ILE A 143 -9.19 -8.26 16.47
C ILE A 143 -9.14 -6.74 16.25
N LEU A 144 -8.58 -6.27 15.14
CA LEU A 144 -8.56 -4.83 14.81
C LEU A 144 -9.97 -4.25 14.62
N MET A 145 -10.96 -5.08 14.33
CA MET A 145 -12.37 -4.66 14.19
C MET A 145 -13.17 -4.75 15.49
N THR A 146 -12.66 -5.40 16.55
CA THR A 146 -13.40 -5.50 17.82
C THR A 146 -13.30 -4.21 18.63
N HIS A 147 -12.24 -3.43 18.42
CA HIS A 147 -11.93 -2.25 19.22
C HIS A 147 -12.08 -0.92 18.46
N GLY A 148 -12.70 -0.91 17.26
CA GLY A 148 -12.89 0.29 16.46
C GLY A 148 -14.10 0.22 15.53
N ARG A 149 -14.43 1.33 14.85
CA ARG A 149 -15.63 1.46 14.01
C ARG A 149 -15.31 2.05 12.62
N PRO A 150 -14.97 1.21 11.62
CA PRO A 150 -14.90 -0.25 11.64
C PRO A 150 -13.57 -0.82 12.15
N LEU A 151 -12.54 0.00 12.36
CA LEU A 151 -11.19 -0.44 12.66
C LEU A 151 -10.55 0.41 13.75
N SER A 152 -9.73 -0.23 14.58
CA SER A 152 -8.68 0.44 15.36
C SER A 152 -7.43 0.61 14.50
N ARG A 153 -6.62 1.62 14.83
CA ARG A 153 -5.31 1.81 14.20
C ARG A 153 -4.31 0.76 14.66
N ALA A 154 -4.41 0.34 15.91
CA ALA A 154 -3.60 -0.73 16.48
C ALA A 154 -4.31 -1.41 17.66
N VAL A 155 -4.06 -2.70 17.87
CA VAL A 155 -4.46 -3.48 19.05
C VAL A 155 -3.25 -4.31 19.49
N TYR A 156 -3.03 -4.39 20.79
CA TYR A 156 -1.85 -5.06 21.37
C TYR A 156 -2.15 -5.56 22.79
N PRO A 157 -1.45 -6.61 23.28
CA PRO A 157 -1.72 -7.18 24.60
C PRO A 157 -1.57 -6.15 25.73
N ALA A 158 -2.44 -6.19 26.74
CA ALA A 158 -2.37 -5.34 27.93
C ALA A 158 -1.05 -5.52 28.71
N SER A 159 -0.44 -6.71 28.64
CA SER A 159 0.84 -7.00 29.27
C SER A 159 2.03 -6.31 28.62
N LEU A 160 1.89 -5.80 27.38
CA LEU A 160 2.99 -5.16 26.67
C LEU A 160 3.18 -3.73 27.19
N GLU A 161 4.40 -3.39 27.60
CA GLU A 161 4.69 -2.01 27.97
C GLU A 161 4.70 -1.13 26.71
N THR A 162 3.74 -0.21 26.65
CA THR A 162 3.60 0.73 25.55
C THR A 162 3.53 2.15 26.08
N GLU A 163 3.17 3.05 25.18
CA GLU A 163 3.20 4.47 25.41
C GLU A 163 2.16 4.99 26.41
N PRO A 164 2.41 6.15 27.05
CA PRO A 164 1.49 6.70 28.02
C PRO A 164 0.16 6.95 27.32
N PRO A 165 -0.95 6.72 28.04
CA PRO A 165 -2.28 6.88 27.49
C PRO A 165 -2.47 8.31 26.97
N GLY A 166 -2.85 8.43 25.70
CA GLY A 166 -3.37 9.66 25.11
C GLY A 166 -4.86 9.54 24.82
N ARG A 167 -5.49 10.59 24.26
CA ARG A 167 -6.95 10.65 24.03
C ARG A 167 -7.56 9.51 23.19
N TRP A 168 -6.75 8.81 22.40
CA TRP A 168 -7.18 7.70 21.52
C TRP A 168 -6.71 6.34 22.00
N TYR A 169 -6.14 6.28 23.21
CA TYR A 169 -5.62 5.06 23.78
C TYR A 169 -6.59 4.54 24.83
N HIS A 170 -6.87 3.26 24.71
CA HIS A 170 -7.83 2.57 25.53
C HIS A 170 -7.23 1.25 26.00
N ARG A 171 -7.76 0.70 27.08
CA ARG A 171 -7.25 -0.52 27.71
C ARG A 171 -8.36 -1.26 28.45
N ASP A 172 -8.36 -2.57 28.32
CA ASP A 172 -9.11 -3.51 29.13
C ASP A 172 -8.15 -4.55 29.76
N GLU A 173 -8.69 -5.62 30.37
CA GLU A 173 -7.91 -6.66 31.03
C GLU A 173 -6.94 -7.39 30.09
N ARG A 174 -7.32 -7.54 28.81
CA ARG A 174 -6.58 -8.34 27.83
C ARG A 174 -5.86 -7.48 26.81
N TRP A 175 -6.46 -6.38 26.40
CA TRP A 175 -6.02 -5.57 25.27
C TRP A 175 -5.81 -4.13 25.67
N GLN A 176 -4.96 -3.48 24.91
CA GLN A 176 -4.89 -2.04 24.79
C GLN A 176 -4.87 -1.74 23.30
N TRP A 177 -5.49 -0.62 22.93
CA TRP A 177 -5.65 -0.28 21.55
C TRP A 177 -5.57 1.21 21.34
N LYS A 178 -5.20 1.55 20.10
CA LYS A 178 -5.15 2.91 19.60
C LYS A 178 -6.20 3.05 18.52
N GLU A 179 -7.07 4.03 18.70
CA GLU A 179 -8.04 4.43 17.69
C GLU A 179 -7.42 5.39 16.68
N ASP A 180 -8.23 6.28 16.07
CA ASP A 180 -7.78 7.19 15.04
C ASP A 180 -7.22 6.44 13.81
N ALA A 181 -7.96 5.41 13.39
CA ALA A 181 -7.67 4.63 12.20
C ALA A 181 -7.55 5.54 10.97
N SER A 182 -6.54 5.26 10.16
CA SER A 182 -6.22 6.05 8.98
C SER A 182 -6.65 5.34 7.69
N LEU A 183 -6.50 6.03 6.55
CA LEU A 183 -6.64 5.35 5.25
C LEU A 183 -5.54 4.30 5.04
N ASP A 184 -4.39 4.42 5.70
CA ASP A 184 -3.35 3.39 5.69
C ASP A 184 -3.89 2.13 6.39
N SER A 185 -4.49 2.29 7.58
CA SER A 185 -5.13 1.19 8.32
C SER A 185 -6.15 0.46 7.44
N ALA A 186 -7.07 1.21 6.83
CA ALA A 186 -8.13 0.64 6.02
C ALA A 186 -7.60 -0.03 4.73
N SER A 187 -6.58 0.55 4.09
CA SER A 187 -5.97 0.00 2.86
C SER A 187 -5.20 -1.28 3.10
N GLY A 188 -4.44 -1.37 4.21
CA GLY A 188 -3.78 -2.61 4.59
C GLY A 188 -4.78 -3.69 4.95
N TRP A 189 -5.76 -3.36 5.80
CA TRP A 189 -6.77 -4.30 6.25
C TRP A 189 -7.52 -4.92 5.07
N ILE A 190 -8.04 -4.11 4.14
CA ILE A 190 -8.80 -4.62 2.99
C ILE A 190 -7.92 -5.47 2.07
N PHE A 191 -6.67 -5.06 1.84
CA PHE A 191 -5.74 -5.81 1.03
C PHE A 191 -5.45 -7.21 1.60
N GLY A 192 -5.16 -7.29 2.90
CA GLY A 192 -4.93 -8.56 3.59
C GLY A 192 -6.14 -9.48 3.54
N ALA A 193 -7.32 -8.97 3.88
CA ALA A 193 -8.56 -9.76 3.89
C ALA A 193 -8.93 -10.29 2.50
N VAL A 194 -8.79 -9.46 1.45
CA VAL A 194 -9.01 -9.88 0.07
C VAL A 194 -8.03 -10.96 -0.36
N LEU A 195 -6.74 -10.84 -0.05
CA LEU A 195 -5.76 -11.85 -0.42
C LEU A 195 -6.00 -13.19 0.29
N VAL A 196 -6.39 -13.17 1.58
CA VAL A 196 -6.79 -14.41 2.27
C VAL A 196 -7.99 -15.05 1.57
N ARG A 197 -9.02 -14.27 1.25
CA ARG A 197 -10.23 -14.75 0.55
C ARG A 197 -9.92 -15.38 -0.82
N GLU A 198 -9.11 -14.70 -1.63
CA GLU A 198 -8.81 -15.10 -3.01
C GLU A 198 -7.82 -16.25 -3.08
N LEU A 199 -6.88 -16.32 -2.13
CA LEU A 199 -5.77 -17.25 -2.19
C LEU A 199 -5.89 -18.44 -1.26
N VAL A 200 -6.61 -18.37 -0.14
CA VAL A 200 -6.67 -19.45 0.86
C VAL A 200 -8.06 -20.05 0.89
N GLY A 201 -8.30 -21.03 0.00
CA GLY A 201 -9.61 -21.68 -0.18
C GLY A 201 -10.33 -22.06 1.12
N PRO A 202 -9.68 -22.77 2.07
CA PRO A 202 -10.29 -23.15 3.34
C PRO A 202 -10.68 -21.98 4.25
N LEU A 203 -10.13 -20.78 4.03
CA LEU A 203 -10.43 -19.56 4.82
C LEU A 203 -11.34 -18.59 4.08
N ARG A 204 -11.89 -18.96 2.91
CA ARG A 204 -12.77 -18.08 2.14
C ARG A 204 -13.99 -17.62 2.94
N ALA A 205 -14.73 -18.54 3.56
CA ALA A 205 -15.93 -18.19 4.33
C ALA A 205 -15.63 -17.31 5.56
N PRO A 206 -14.61 -17.60 6.40
CA PRO A 206 -14.17 -16.66 7.43
C PRO A 206 -13.78 -15.28 6.89
N ALA A 207 -13.03 -15.22 5.80
CA ALA A 207 -12.64 -13.95 5.18
C ALA A 207 -13.86 -13.17 4.64
N ASP A 208 -14.82 -13.86 4.03
CA ASP A 208 -16.10 -13.29 3.59
C ASP A 208 -16.88 -12.69 4.77
N ALA A 209 -16.93 -13.38 5.92
CA ALA A 209 -17.57 -12.87 7.13
C ALA A 209 -16.88 -11.60 7.66
N ALA A 210 -15.55 -11.56 7.69
CA ALA A 210 -14.79 -10.39 8.07
C ALA A 210 -15.03 -9.21 7.11
N LEU A 211 -15.02 -9.46 5.80
CA LEU A 211 -15.29 -8.45 4.76
C LEU A 211 -16.71 -7.88 4.84
N LEU A 212 -17.71 -8.73 5.09
CA LEU A 212 -19.09 -8.31 5.33
C LEU A 212 -19.21 -7.44 6.58
N LYS A 213 -18.57 -7.83 7.68
CA LYS A 213 -18.52 -7.03 8.92
C LYS A 213 -17.88 -5.67 8.66
N PHE A 214 -16.82 -5.61 7.87
CA PHE A 214 -16.12 -4.37 7.53
C PHE A 214 -16.98 -3.46 6.65
N ALA A 215 -17.58 -4.01 5.59
CA ALA A 215 -18.50 -3.28 4.72
C ALA A 215 -19.72 -2.73 5.48
N ARG A 216 -20.27 -3.50 6.42
CA ARG A 216 -21.34 -3.06 7.32
C ARG A 216 -20.91 -1.92 8.21
N GLY A 217 -19.77 -2.05 8.89
CA GLY A 217 -19.24 -0.98 9.73
C GLY A 217 -18.96 0.31 8.94
N LEU A 218 -18.45 0.21 7.71
CA LEU A 218 -18.31 1.37 6.82
C LEU A 218 -19.67 1.99 6.48
N LYS A 219 -20.65 1.19 6.05
CA LYS A 219 -21.98 1.67 5.68
C LYS A 219 -22.69 2.36 6.85
N GLU A 220 -22.68 1.74 8.04
CA GLU A 220 -23.26 2.30 9.27
C GLU A 220 -22.60 3.62 9.67
N ALA A 221 -21.29 3.75 9.47
CA ALA A 221 -20.56 5.00 9.72
C ALA A 221 -20.75 6.07 8.63
N GLY A 222 -21.51 5.78 7.57
CA GLY A 222 -21.71 6.66 6.42
C GLY A 222 -20.48 6.76 5.52
N TYR A 223 -19.75 5.65 5.35
CA TYR A 223 -18.48 5.51 4.61
C TYR A 223 -17.35 6.39 5.18
N ARG A 224 -17.39 6.58 6.50
CA ARG A 224 -16.39 7.34 7.25
C ARG A 224 -15.68 6.44 8.25
N LEU A 225 -14.42 6.77 8.55
CA LEU A 225 -13.68 6.15 9.65
C LEU A 225 -14.02 6.86 10.95
N ARG A 226 -14.48 6.10 11.95
CA ARG A 226 -14.88 6.61 13.27
C ARG A 226 -14.14 5.87 14.39
N ASN A 227 -13.97 6.57 15.51
CA ASN A 227 -13.55 5.99 16.77
C ASN A 227 -14.73 5.21 17.39
N SER A 228 -14.48 4.40 18.42
CA SER A 228 -15.52 3.59 19.08
C SER A 228 -16.63 4.45 19.71
N ASP A 229 -16.30 5.65 20.19
CA ASP A 229 -17.23 6.65 20.70
C ASP A 229 -18.11 7.31 19.61
N GLY A 230 -17.88 6.98 18.34
CA GLY A 230 -18.59 7.53 17.18
C GLY A 230 -18.02 8.84 16.64
N SER A 231 -17.01 9.43 17.30
CA SER A 231 -16.30 10.62 16.81
C SER A 231 -15.56 10.31 15.51
N LEU A 232 -15.35 11.35 14.69
CA LEU A 232 -14.61 11.21 13.43
C LEU A 232 -13.11 11.07 13.74
N THR A 233 -12.44 10.15 13.03
CA THR A 233 -10.96 10.11 13.01
C THR A 233 -10.40 11.36 12.32
N ARG A 234 -9.09 11.63 12.47
CA ARG A 234 -8.40 12.68 11.70
C ARG A 234 -8.43 12.40 10.19
N TYR A 235 -8.62 11.14 9.80
CA TYR A 235 -8.54 10.64 8.42
C TYR A 235 -9.90 10.14 7.91
N ASN A 236 -10.99 10.73 8.42
CA ASN A 236 -12.36 10.24 8.41
C ASN A 236 -13.00 9.85 7.06
N THR A 237 -12.39 10.11 5.91
CA THR A 237 -13.02 9.95 4.59
C THR A 237 -12.57 8.66 3.93
N ALA A 238 -13.33 7.58 4.16
CA ALA A 238 -13.17 6.31 3.45
C ALA A 238 -14.00 6.25 2.14
N GLY A 239 -14.97 7.14 1.90
CA GLY A 239 -15.71 7.19 0.63
C GLY A 239 -17.02 7.99 0.75
N GLY A 240 -17.70 8.22 -0.38
CA GLY A 240 -19.07 8.76 -0.41
C GLY A 240 -19.25 10.28 -0.21
N ALA A 241 -18.19 11.04 0.04
CA ALA A 241 -18.22 12.51 0.05
C ALA A 241 -18.08 13.11 -1.38
N VAL A 242 -18.34 14.41 -1.53
CA VAL A 242 -18.16 15.12 -2.83
C VAL A 242 -16.68 15.19 -3.21
N LEU A 243 -15.82 15.41 -2.20
CA LEU A 243 -14.37 15.29 -2.29
C LEU A 243 -13.96 14.08 -1.47
N ASN A 244 -13.59 12.99 -2.14
CA ASN A 244 -13.03 11.81 -1.48
C ASN A 244 -11.54 11.71 -1.75
N SER A 245 -10.82 11.13 -0.78
CA SER A 245 -9.54 10.51 -1.08
C SER A 245 -9.78 9.38 -2.10
N PRO A 246 -9.09 9.37 -3.26
CA PRO A 246 -9.18 8.28 -4.22
C PRO A 246 -8.90 6.90 -3.61
N VAL A 247 -7.96 6.85 -2.66
CA VAL A 247 -7.63 5.62 -1.92
C VAL A 247 -8.81 5.17 -1.06
N GLY A 248 -9.47 6.09 -0.35
CA GLY A 248 -10.69 5.78 0.38
C GLY A 248 -11.74 5.15 -0.53
N VAL A 249 -12.05 5.82 -1.64
CA VAL A 249 -13.03 5.30 -2.62
C VAL A 249 -12.70 3.87 -3.03
N LEU A 250 -11.44 3.54 -3.29
CA LEU A 250 -11.02 2.19 -3.67
C LEU A 250 -11.19 1.17 -2.54
N VAL A 251 -10.86 1.55 -1.31
CA VAL A 251 -11.12 0.69 -0.13
C VAL A 251 -12.62 0.39 -0.03
N THR A 252 -13.47 1.40 -0.19
CA THR A 252 -14.93 1.23 -0.16
C THR A 252 -15.42 0.37 -1.32
N MET A 253 -14.94 0.61 -2.55
CA MET A 253 -15.30 -0.18 -3.73
C MET A 253 -14.89 -1.65 -3.57
N ALA A 254 -13.68 -1.91 -3.10
CA ALA A 254 -13.19 -3.27 -2.83
C ALA A 254 -14.03 -3.97 -1.76
N ALA A 255 -14.35 -3.28 -0.66
CA ALA A 255 -15.19 -3.82 0.41
C ALA A 255 -16.61 -4.14 -0.06
N LEU A 256 -17.26 -3.24 -0.79
CA LEU A 256 -18.61 -3.44 -1.33
C LEU A 256 -18.64 -4.54 -2.37
N SER A 257 -17.65 -4.60 -3.27
CA SER A 257 -17.52 -5.66 -4.27
C SER A 257 -17.32 -7.02 -3.62
N ALA A 258 -16.43 -7.13 -2.63
CA ALA A 258 -16.22 -8.35 -1.88
C ALA A 258 -17.47 -8.78 -1.11
N ALA A 259 -18.15 -7.85 -0.43
CA ALA A 259 -19.41 -8.10 0.27
C ALA A 259 -20.52 -8.58 -0.68
N ALA A 260 -20.62 -8.00 -1.88
CA ALA A 260 -21.57 -8.42 -2.92
C ALA A 260 -21.31 -9.84 -3.47
N ARG A 261 -20.07 -10.32 -3.39
CA ARG A 261 -19.69 -11.70 -3.73
C ARG A 261 -19.93 -12.66 -2.56
N ALA A 262 -19.67 -12.21 -1.33
CA ALA A 262 -19.91 -12.97 -0.11
C ALA A 262 -21.40 -13.18 0.17
N GLU A 263 -22.23 -12.18 -0.13
CA GLU A 263 -23.69 -12.21 0.07
C GLU A 263 -24.42 -11.75 -1.22
N PRO A 264 -24.52 -12.63 -2.25
CA PRO A 264 -25.10 -12.30 -3.56
C PRO A 264 -26.54 -11.78 -3.56
N SER A 265 -27.36 -12.25 -2.61
CA SER A 265 -28.76 -11.83 -2.44
C SER A 265 -28.94 -10.68 -1.45
N GLY A 266 -27.83 -10.18 -0.88
CA GLY A 266 -27.84 -9.09 0.09
C GLY A 266 -27.88 -7.70 -0.56
N PRO A 267 -27.91 -6.63 0.26
CA PRO A 267 -28.03 -5.26 -0.22
C PRO A 267 -26.73 -4.75 -0.91
N TRP A 268 -25.64 -5.51 -0.84
CA TRP A 268 -24.32 -5.04 -1.24
C TRP A 268 -24.15 -4.86 -2.75
N ARG A 269 -24.86 -5.66 -3.57
CA ARG A 269 -24.86 -5.48 -5.03
C ARG A 269 -25.45 -4.13 -5.43
N GLU A 270 -26.58 -3.77 -4.84
CA GLU A 270 -27.23 -2.48 -5.06
C GLU A 270 -26.35 -1.33 -4.53
N GLU A 271 -25.77 -1.50 -3.34
CA GLU A 271 -24.88 -0.51 -2.75
C GLU A 271 -23.64 -0.26 -3.61
N HIS A 272 -23.02 -1.34 -4.11
CA HIS A 272 -21.90 -1.26 -5.04
C HIS A 272 -22.31 -0.59 -6.36
N ALA A 273 -23.43 -0.99 -6.95
CA ALA A 273 -23.97 -0.38 -8.17
C ALA A 273 -24.26 1.11 -7.98
N ARG A 274 -24.72 1.54 -6.81
CA ARG A 274 -24.93 2.96 -6.46
C ARG A 274 -23.63 3.77 -6.53
N PHE A 275 -22.52 3.22 -6.03
CA PHE A 275 -21.21 3.87 -6.12
C PHE A 275 -20.71 3.93 -7.57
N VAL A 276 -20.88 2.85 -8.34
CA VAL A 276 -20.55 2.84 -9.78
C VAL A 276 -21.37 3.88 -10.55
N ALA A 277 -22.67 4.00 -10.28
CA ALA A 277 -23.54 4.99 -10.91
C ALA A 277 -23.14 6.44 -10.58
N GLN A 278 -22.43 6.66 -9.46
CA GLN A 278 -21.85 7.95 -9.09
C GLN A 278 -20.47 8.20 -9.72
N GLY A 279 -19.95 7.25 -10.52
CA GLY A 279 -18.64 7.31 -11.15
C GLY A 279 -17.48 7.07 -10.19
N MET A 280 -17.73 6.43 -9.04
CA MET A 280 -16.71 6.26 -7.99
C MET A 280 -15.58 5.32 -8.43
N ASP A 281 -15.88 4.35 -9.30
CA ASP A 281 -14.92 3.45 -9.93
C ASP A 281 -13.83 4.20 -10.73
N ARG A 282 -14.19 5.34 -11.34
CA ARG A 282 -13.28 6.14 -12.19
C ARG A 282 -12.10 6.73 -11.42
N TRP A 283 -12.24 6.93 -10.10
CA TRP A 283 -11.13 7.33 -9.23
C TRP A 283 -9.99 6.33 -9.22
N GLY A 284 -10.27 5.07 -9.54
CA GLY A 284 -9.27 4.04 -9.74
C GLY A 284 -8.22 4.37 -10.79
N ALA A 285 -8.50 5.25 -11.76
CA ALA A 285 -7.48 5.68 -12.71
C ALA A 285 -6.48 6.71 -12.12
N TYR A 286 -6.81 7.38 -11.01
CA TYR A 286 -6.03 8.51 -10.45
C TYR A 286 -5.91 8.43 -8.93
N THR A 287 -5.46 7.28 -8.47
CA THR A 287 -5.41 6.91 -7.05
C THR A 287 -4.41 7.72 -6.23
N SER A 288 -3.49 8.41 -6.92
CA SER A 288 -2.54 9.36 -6.35
C SER A 288 -2.23 10.47 -7.37
N GLY A 289 -2.44 11.74 -7.00
CA GLY A 289 -2.19 12.90 -7.88
C GLY A 289 -1.93 14.18 -7.06
N PRO A 290 -0.82 14.92 -7.28
CA PRO A 290 -0.43 16.05 -6.43
C PRO A 290 -1.33 17.30 -6.53
N VAL A 291 -2.13 17.43 -7.59
CA VAL A 291 -2.74 18.71 -7.98
C VAL A 291 -3.98 19.07 -7.18
N LEU A 292 -4.90 18.12 -7.05
CA LEU A 292 -6.19 18.36 -6.40
C LEU A 292 -6.10 18.19 -4.89
N TRP A 293 -4.96 17.71 -4.41
CA TRP A 293 -4.75 17.34 -3.03
C TRP A 293 -3.50 18.06 -2.55
N LEU A 294 -3.71 19.23 -1.96
CA LEU A 294 -2.76 20.00 -1.14
C LEU A 294 -2.27 19.22 0.10
N ASN A 295 -2.22 17.90 -0.01
CA ASN A 295 -1.78 17.00 1.03
C ASN A 295 -0.29 16.78 0.83
N LYS A 296 0.50 17.13 1.85
CA LYS A 296 1.95 16.88 1.92
C LYS A 296 2.30 15.38 1.96
N SER A 297 1.36 14.48 1.65
CA SER A 297 1.46 13.03 1.81
C SER A 297 0.68 12.29 0.72
N THR A 298 1.17 12.34 -0.52
CA THR A 298 0.72 11.41 -1.57
C THR A 298 1.22 10.01 -1.21
N ASN A 299 0.44 9.23 -0.45
CA ASN A 299 0.85 7.90 0.02
C ASN A 299 0.63 6.86 -1.09
N HIS A 300 1.59 6.72 -2.00
CA HIS A 300 1.52 5.76 -3.10
C HIS A 300 1.42 4.30 -2.61
N ASN A 301 1.99 4.00 -1.44
CA ASN A 301 2.00 2.65 -0.87
C ASN A 301 0.58 2.13 -0.63
N ILE A 302 -0.26 2.91 0.04
CA ILE A 302 -1.64 2.53 0.33
C ILE A 302 -2.50 2.52 -0.95
N ALA A 303 -2.15 3.34 -1.93
CA ALA A 303 -2.82 3.34 -3.23
C ALA A 303 -2.55 2.05 -4.02
N PHE A 304 -1.33 1.50 -3.96
CA PHE A 304 -1.00 0.19 -4.51
C PHE A 304 -1.85 -0.92 -3.88
N LEU A 305 -1.94 -0.93 -2.54
CA LEU A 305 -2.73 -1.92 -1.81
C LEU A 305 -4.22 -1.85 -2.16
N ALA A 306 -4.80 -0.65 -2.12
CA ALA A 306 -6.22 -0.44 -2.41
C ALA A 306 -6.57 -0.76 -3.88
N LEU A 307 -5.69 -0.42 -4.83
CA LEU A 307 -5.86 -0.78 -6.24
C LEU A 307 -5.81 -2.28 -6.46
N ALA A 308 -4.81 -2.96 -5.87
CA ALA A 308 -4.68 -4.40 -5.99
C ALA A 308 -5.91 -5.10 -5.39
N ALA A 309 -6.38 -4.66 -4.22
CA ALA A 309 -7.59 -5.18 -3.61
C ALA A 309 -8.81 -5.01 -4.54
N ALA A 310 -9.08 -3.79 -5.01
CA ALA A 310 -10.22 -3.49 -5.89
C ALA A 310 -10.16 -4.29 -7.21
N LEU A 311 -8.99 -4.37 -7.83
CA LEU A 311 -8.77 -5.12 -9.07
C LEU A 311 -9.04 -6.63 -8.90
N LEU A 312 -8.64 -7.20 -7.77
CA LEU A 312 -8.81 -8.63 -7.48
C LEU A 312 -10.24 -8.97 -7.04
N THR A 313 -10.97 -8.02 -6.44
CA THR A 313 -12.34 -8.26 -5.97
C THR A 313 -13.39 -8.05 -7.03
N ASP A 314 -13.24 -7.05 -7.91
CA ASP A 314 -14.26 -6.72 -8.90
C ASP A 314 -14.41 -7.87 -9.91
N GLU A 315 -15.61 -8.02 -10.48
CA GLU A 315 -15.92 -9.05 -11.47
C GLU A 315 -16.17 -8.44 -12.86
N ALA A 316 -16.45 -7.14 -12.94
CA ALA A 316 -16.79 -6.50 -14.19
C ALA A 316 -15.52 -6.10 -14.98
N PRO A 317 -15.34 -6.59 -16.22
CA PRO A 317 -14.15 -6.34 -17.02
C PRO A 317 -13.83 -4.86 -17.22
N GLU A 318 -14.85 -4.03 -17.43
CA GLU A 318 -14.69 -2.60 -17.67
C GLU A 318 -14.11 -1.86 -16.45
N ARG A 319 -14.52 -2.23 -15.24
CA ARG A 319 -13.98 -1.64 -13.99
C ARG A 319 -12.60 -2.18 -13.67
N LYS A 320 -12.35 -3.47 -13.89
CA LYS A 320 -10.99 -4.03 -13.81
C LYS A 320 -10.02 -3.28 -14.72
N ALA A 321 -10.42 -2.94 -15.94
CA ALA A 321 -9.60 -2.16 -16.86
C ALA A 321 -9.27 -0.76 -16.30
N VAL A 322 -10.20 -0.12 -15.57
CA VAL A 322 -9.95 1.16 -14.89
C VAL A 322 -8.91 1.00 -13.77
N TYR A 323 -9.07 0.01 -12.90
CA TYR A 323 -8.12 -0.25 -11.80
C TYR A 323 -6.74 -0.65 -12.33
N ALA A 324 -6.69 -1.48 -13.37
CA ALA A 324 -5.46 -1.87 -14.04
C ALA A 324 -4.70 -0.67 -14.61
N LYS A 325 -5.41 0.26 -15.28
CA LYS A 325 -4.82 1.52 -15.76
C LYS A 325 -4.26 2.36 -14.62
N GLY A 326 -4.99 2.44 -13.51
CA GLY A 326 -4.52 3.09 -12.28
C GLY A 326 -3.22 2.52 -11.75
N LEU A 327 -3.14 1.18 -11.69
CA LEU A 327 -1.98 0.45 -11.19
C LEU A 327 -0.76 0.60 -12.10
N VAL A 328 -0.96 0.56 -13.42
CA VAL A 328 0.08 0.83 -14.42
C VAL A 328 0.57 2.27 -14.34
N ARG A 329 -0.35 3.23 -14.26
CA ARG A 329 -0.01 4.65 -14.08
C ARG A 329 0.81 4.86 -12.81
N LEU A 330 0.36 4.33 -11.67
CA LEU A 330 1.05 4.44 -10.39
C LEU A 330 2.44 3.78 -10.46
N SER A 331 2.56 2.64 -11.13
CA SER A 331 3.82 1.96 -11.37
C SER A 331 4.76 2.74 -12.28
N ARG A 332 4.26 3.51 -13.25
CA ARG A 332 5.10 4.40 -14.08
C ARG A 332 5.63 5.59 -13.26
N VAL A 333 4.75 6.20 -12.45
CA VAL A 333 5.12 7.33 -11.57
C VAL A 333 6.15 6.92 -10.52
N THR A 334 6.03 5.70 -9.98
CA THR A 334 6.91 5.21 -8.90
C THR A 334 7.98 4.22 -9.37
N GLY A 335 8.00 3.84 -10.65
CA GLY A 335 8.83 2.74 -11.16
C GLY A 335 10.32 3.02 -11.00
N ARG A 336 10.72 4.28 -11.14
CA ARG A 336 12.11 4.73 -10.93
C ARG A 336 12.56 4.68 -9.48
N MET A 337 11.62 4.60 -8.52
CA MET A 337 11.97 4.44 -7.11
C MET A 337 12.61 3.08 -6.83
N GLY A 338 12.30 2.04 -7.61
CA GLY A 338 12.87 0.71 -7.39
C GLY A 338 12.29 -0.06 -6.23
N VAL A 339 11.03 0.16 -5.87
CA VAL A 339 10.40 -0.64 -4.81
C VAL A 339 10.01 -2.00 -5.38
N SER A 340 10.77 -3.04 -5.06
CA SER A 340 10.51 -4.40 -5.53
C SER A 340 9.09 -4.86 -5.18
N PHE A 341 8.62 -4.58 -3.96
CA PHE A 341 7.25 -4.93 -3.54
C PHE A 341 6.20 -4.38 -4.52
N TRP A 342 6.22 -3.08 -4.82
CA TRP A 342 5.21 -2.49 -5.72
C TRP A 342 5.30 -2.99 -7.14
N ILE A 343 6.50 -3.19 -7.67
CA ILE A 343 6.67 -3.73 -9.02
C ILE A 343 6.11 -5.16 -9.09
N TYR A 344 6.48 -6.03 -8.15
CA TYR A 344 5.97 -7.40 -8.11
C TYR A 344 4.45 -7.44 -7.85
N LEU A 345 3.94 -6.61 -6.95
CA LEU A 345 2.51 -6.52 -6.64
C LEU A 345 1.70 -6.11 -7.87
N SER A 346 2.15 -5.09 -8.60
CA SER A 346 1.48 -4.62 -9.81
C SER A 346 1.38 -5.71 -10.87
N HIS A 347 2.51 -6.35 -11.19
CA HIS A 347 2.54 -7.42 -12.20
C HIS A 347 1.71 -8.62 -11.77
N TRP A 348 1.81 -9.02 -10.50
CA TRP A 348 1.06 -10.15 -9.97
C TRP A 348 -0.45 -9.89 -9.98
N ALA A 349 -0.90 -8.71 -9.51
CA ALA A 349 -2.31 -8.37 -9.48
C ALA A 349 -2.91 -8.27 -10.89
N LEU A 350 -2.20 -7.66 -11.85
CA LEU A 350 -2.61 -7.59 -13.26
C LEU A 350 -2.75 -8.99 -13.86
N PHE A 351 -1.73 -9.83 -13.71
CA PHE A 351 -1.76 -11.20 -14.22
C PHE A 351 -2.90 -12.02 -13.59
N ARG A 352 -3.07 -11.91 -12.27
CA ARG A 352 -4.13 -12.63 -11.53
C ARG A 352 -5.53 -12.17 -11.94
N ALA A 353 -5.69 -10.91 -12.29
CA ALA A 353 -6.95 -10.35 -12.78
C ALA A 353 -7.23 -10.67 -14.26
N GLY A 354 -6.31 -11.36 -14.96
CA GLY A 354 -6.44 -11.68 -16.38
C GLY A 354 -6.15 -10.50 -17.30
N MET A 355 -5.44 -9.48 -16.81
CA MET A 355 -5.05 -8.31 -17.60
C MET A 355 -3.74 -8.57 -18.36
N GLY A 356 -3.63 -8.00 -19.55
CA GLY A 356 -2.43 -8.07 -20.38
C GLY A 356 -2.69 -8.53 -21.82
N ASP A 357 -3.94 -8.65 -22.26
CA ASP A 357 -4.27 -9.00 -23.65
C ASP A 357 -3.88 -7.83 -24.58
N PRO A 358 -2.91 -8.02 -25.51
CA PRO A 358 -2.49 -6.98 -26.45
C PRO A 358 -3.63 -6.44 -27.33
N ARG A 359 -4.71 -7.21 -27.52
CA ARG A 359 -5.84 -6.83 -28.38
C ARG A 359 -6.87 -5.95 -27.68
N GLY A 360 -6.94 -5.98 -26.34
CA GLY A 360 -7.99 -5.32 -25.57
C GLY A 360 -7.49 -4.32 -24.51
N ASP A 361 -6.28 -4.52 -23.99
CA ASP A 361 -5.83 -3.84 -22.76
C ASP A 361 -4.90 -2.64 -23.01
N GLY A 362 -4.50 -2.39 -24.26
CA GLY A 362 -3.73 -1.22 -24.68
C GLY A 362 -2.47 -0.98 -23.83
N ASP A 363 -2.40 0.18 -23.17
CA ASP A 363 -1.31 0.57 -22.27
C ASP A 363 -0.99 -0.46 -21.16
N VAL A 364 -2.00 -1.19 -20.69
CA VAL A 364 -1.81 -2.22 -19.68
C VAL A 364 -1.08 -3.42 -20.28
N ALA A 365 -1.44 -3.83 -21.49
CA ALA A 365 -0.71 -4.88 -22.21
C ALA A 365 0.74 -4.48 -22.47
N ALA A 366 1.01 -3.24 -22.89
CA ALA A 366 2.38 -2.75 -23.08
C ALA A 366 3.20 -2.82 -21.79
N PHE A 367 2.61 -2.46 -20.65
CA PHE A 367 3.26 -2.57 -19.35
C PHE A 367 3.56 -4.03 -18.95
N VAL A 368 2.61 -4.94 -19.20
CA VAL A 368 2.78 -6.38 -18.95
C VAL A 368 3.79 -7.02 -19.90
N VAL A 369 3.88 -6.59 -21.16
CA VAL A 369 4.92 -7.04 -22.10
C VAL A 369 6.32 -6.66 -21.61
N ALA A 370 6.48 -5.46 -21.05
CA ALA A 370 7.72 -5.01 -20.42
C ALA A 370 8.02 -5.69 -19.04
N ARG A 371 7.22 -6.69 -18.63
CA ARG A 371 7.36 -7.37 -17.33
C ARG A 371 8.76 -7.88 -17.08
N GLU A 372 9.40 -8.56 -18.04
CA GLU A 372 10.73 -9.14 -17.79
C GLU A 372 11.78 -8.09 -17.40
N GLU A 373 11.76 -6.93 -18.05
CA GLU A 373 12.62 -5.81 -17.72
C GLU A 373 12.31 -5.27 -16.32
N HIS A 374 11.03 -5.03 -16.02
CA HIS A 374 10.58 -4.56 -14.72
C HIS A 374 10.97 -5.51 -13.58
N LEU A 375 10.74 -6.82 -13.76
CA LEU A 375 11.05 -7.84 -12.75
C LEU A 375 12.57 -8.01 -12.59
N ARG A 376 13.35 -7.88 -13.66
CA ARG A 376 14.82 -7.90 -13.59
C ARG A 376 15.33 -6.71 -12.76
N ALA A 377 14.81 -5.51 -12.99
CA ALA A 377 15.15 -4.32 -12.21
C ALA A 377 14.74 -4.47 -10.73
N ALA A 378 13.52 -4.96 -10.47
CA ALA A 378 13.03 -5.21 -9.11
C ALA A 378 13.87 -6.25 -8.36
N ARG A 379 14.36 -7.29 -9.05
CA ARG A 379 15.20 -8.33 -8.45
C ARG A 379 16.54 -7.78 -7.97
N VAL A 380 17.16 -6.88 -8.72
CA VAL A 380 18.43 -6.25 -8.31
C VAL A 380 18.23 -5.56 -6.96
N ALA A 381 17.17 -4.77 -6.80
CA ALA A 381 16.85 -4.09 -5.54
C ALA A 381 16.52 -5.05 -4.37
N MET A 382 16.24 -6.33 -4.62
CA MET A 382 16.11 -7.34 -3.55
C MET A 382 17.44 -7.94 -3.09
N LEU A 383 18.44 -8.02 -3.96
CA LEU A 383 19.75 -8.66 -3.67
C LEU A 383 20.67 -7.77 -2.84
N GLU A 384 20.35 -6.48 -2.75
CA GLU A 384 21.10 -5.49 -1.99
C GLU A 384 20.62 -5.52 -0.55
N TRP A 385 21.24 -6.36 0.28
CA TRP A 385 20.78 -6.56 1.65
C TRP A 385 21.89 -6.44 2.70
N ASP A 386 21.56 -5.70 3.75
CA ASP A 386 22.27 -5.58 5.02
C ASP A 386 21.19 -5.22 6.06
N TYR A 387 20.48 -6.23 6.59
CA TYR A 387 19.35 -6.04 7.49
C TYR A 387 19.76 -5.21 8.71
N PRO A 388 19.35 -3.94 8.82
CA PRO A 388 19.79 -3.12 9.92
C PRO A 388 18.93 -3.38 11.15
N TYR A 389 19.59 -3.42 12.30
CA TYR A 389 18.91 -3.40 13.59
C TYR A 389 18.14 -2.08 13.86
N CYS A 390 18.47 -0.96 13.18
CA CYS A 390 17.84 0.35 13.43
C CYS A 390 17.65 1.23 12.16
N LYS A 391 16.44 1.79 11.97
CA LYS A 391 15.98 2.63 10.84
C LYS A 391 16.44 4.09 10.90
N THR A 392 16.28 4.80 12.02
CA THR A 392 16.57 6.25 12.11
C THR A 392 18.04 6.57 11.83
N MET A 393 18.96 5.75 12.35
CA MET A 393 20.39 5.95 12.07
C MET A 393 20.74 5.75 10.60
N ARG A 394 20.00 4.89 9.87
CA ARG A 394 20.30 4.65 8.45
C ARG A 394 19.71 5.69 7.54
N GLU A 395 18.52 6.22 7.75
CA GLU A 395 18.02 7.33 6.92
C GLU A 395 18.97 8.53 6.98
N THR A 396 19.39 8.93 8.19
CA THR A 396 20.42 9.96 8.36
C THR A 396 21.75 9.54 7.72
N ARG A 397 22.25 8.32 7.96
CA ARG A 397 23.51 7.86 7.33
C ARG A 397 23.42 7.76 5.80
N ASN A 398 22.29 7.33 5.24
CA ASN A 398 22.02 7.25 3.81
C ASN A 398 21.88 8.64 3.19
N SER A 399 21.34 9.62 3.92
CA SER A 399 21.35 11.02 3.50
C SER A 399 22.78 11.60 3.40
N LEU A 400 23.72 11.00 4.13
CA LEU A 400 25.15 11.35 4.16
C LEU A 400 26.01 10.47 3.24
N ARG A 401 25.43 9.43 2.62
CA ARG A 401 26.12 8.52 1.69
C ARG A 401 26.41 9.26 0.39
N ARG A 402 27.69 9.51 0.13
CA ARG A 402 28.16 10.17 -1.11
C ARG A 402 27.99 9.30 -2.35
N ASP A 403 27.84 7.98 -2.17
CA ASP A 403 27.61 7.03 -3.25
C ASP A 403 26.16 7.05 -3.76
N ILE A 404 25.20 7.50 -2.95
CA ILE A 404 23.81 7.71 -3.40
C ILE A 404 23.70 9.08 -4.05
N LYS A 405 23.52 9.10 -5.37
CA LYS A 405 23.21 10.35 -6.07
C LYS A 405 21.78 10.75 -5.77
N THR A 406 21.55 11.99 -5.33
CA THR A 406 20.21 12.53 -5.10
C THR A 406 19.99 13.81 -5.88
N ARG A 407 18.74 14.11 -6.24
CA ARG A 407 18.33 15.41 -6.78
C ARG A 407 17.11 15.92 -6.07
N SER A 408 17.05 17.23 -5.82
CA SER A 408 15.90 17.88 -5.24
C SER A 408 14.79 18.02 -6.28
N TRP A 409 13.55 17.69 -5.89
CA TRP A 409 12.37 17.98 -6.69
C TRP A 409 12.20 19.49 -6.85
N PRO A 410 11.92 19.98 -8.08
CA PRO A 410 11.94 21.41 -8.41
C PRO A 410 10.95 22.29 -7.61
N PHE A 411 9.93 21.71 -6.94
CA PHE A 411 8.91 22.46 -6.20
C PHE A 411 8.84 22.18 -4.71
N PHE A 412 9.32 21.01 -4.27
CA PHE A 412 9.14 20.56 -2.89
C PHE A 412 10.44 20.52 -2.10
N GLY A 413 11.60 20.70 -2.75
CA GLY A 413 12.91 20.61 -2.09
C GLY A 413 13.26 19.21 -1.59
N VAL A 414 12.33 18.24 -1.70
CA VAL A 414 12.51 16.84 -1.31
C VAL A 414 13.59 16.21 -2.18
N ARG A 415 14.61 15.63 -1.56
CA ARG A 415 15.65 14.88 -2.25
C ARG A 415 15.13 13.50 -2.61
N ALA A 416 15.16 13.16 -3.88
CA ALA A 416 14.92 11.80 -4.36
C ALA A 416 16.24 11.17 -4.82
N PRO A 417 16.46 9.87 -4.57
CA PRO A 417 17.58 9.16 -5.17
C PRO A 417 17.44 9.18 -6.70
N LEU A 418 18.57 9.31 -7.39
CA LEU A 418 18.61 9.31 -8.86
C LEU A 418 18.57 7.89 -9.45
N GLU A 419 18.56 6.87 -8.60
CA GLU A 419 18.55 5.47 -8.99
C GLU A 419 17.60 4.65 -8.08
N PRO A 420 17.02 3.55 -8.60
CA PRO A 420 16.31 2.56 -7.82
C PRO A 420 17.16 2.07 -6.63
N LEU A 421 16.69 2.33 -5.41
CA LEU A 421 17.34 1.82 -4.19
C LEU A 421 16.36 0.95 -3.40
N PRO A 422 16.84 -0.10 -2.71
CA PRO A 422 16.06 -0.77 -1.68
C PRO A 422 15.51 0.24 -0.68
N VAL A 423 14.29 0.02 -0.20
CA VAL A 423 13.57 0.98 0.66
C VAL A 423 14.42 1.45 1.85
N TRP A 424 15.18 0.55 2.48
CA TRP A 424 16.04 0.84 3.63
C TRP A 424 17.34 1.61 3.31
N GLN A 425 17.76 1.67 2.03
CA GLN A 425 18.94 2.42 1.57
C GLN A 425 18.61 3.84 1.17
N ARG A 426 17.34 4.18 1.02
CA ARG A 426 16.94 5.50 0.59
C ARG A 426 17.29 6.54 1.66
N PRO A 427 17.67 7.77 1.26
CA PRO A 427 17.59 8.90 2.19
C PRO A 427 16.13 9.07 2.66
N PRO A 428 15.89 9.83 3.74
CA PRO A 428 14.55 10.22 4.14
C PRO A 428 13.96 11.10 3.05
N ALA A 429 13.32 10.44 2.09
CA ALA A 429 12.37 11.01 1.17
C ALA A 429 11.01 10.54 1.66
N ASP A 430 10.00 11.41 1.65
CA ASP A 430 8.64 11.24 2.20
C ASP A 430 7.82 10.02 1.69
N PHE A 431 8.47 9.05 1.04
CA PHE A 431 7.87 7.98 0.24
C PHE A 431 8.18 6.56 0.72
N VAL A 432 9.07 6.38 1.70
CA VAL A 432 9.02 5.17 2.53
C VAL A 432 7.64 5.20 3.21
N TRP A 433 7.00 4.05 3.46
CA TRP A 433 5.91 3.96 4.44
C TRP A 433 6.13 5.03 5.50
N GLN A 434 5.31 6.09 5.51
CA GLN A 434 5.74 7.44 5.96
C GLN A 434 6.32 7.43 7.38
N ARG A 435 6.03 6.35 8.10
CA ARG A 435 6.56 5.96 9.39
C ARG A 435 6.94 4.49 9.37
N SER A 436 7.93 4.15 10.19
CA SER A 436 8.05 2.77 10.66
C SER A 436 6.71 2.32 11.24
N ALA A 437 6.38 1.02 11.18
CA ALA A 437 5.33 0.45 12.04
C ALA A 437 5.54 0.81 13.52
N TYR A 438 6.78 1.20 13.85
CA TYR A 438 7.33 1.56 15.15
C TYR A 438 7.56 3.07 15.32
N ALA A 439 7.04 3.94 14.45
CA ALA A 439 7.25 5.38 14.58
C ALA A 439 5.97 6.05 15.06
N LEU A 440 6.13 6.75 16.17
CA LEU A 440 5.13 7.56 16.83
C LEU A 440 5.43 9.02 16.57
N ASP A 441 4.41 9.73 16.10
CA ASP A 441 4.56 11.09 15.60
C ASP A 441 4.78 12.14 16.69
N ASP A 442 4.47 11.83 17.95
CA ASP A 442 4.28 12.85 18.98
C ASP A 442 4.89 12.47 20.33
N TRP A 443 5.83 11.51 20.39
CA TRP A 443 6.52 11.24 21.66
C TRP A 443 7.68 12.21 21.87
N GLU A 444 7.46 13.28 22.64
CA GLU A 444 8.48 14.28 23.05
C GLU A 444 9.54 13.73 24.03
N GLY A 445 9.26 12.66 24.78
CA GLY A 445 10.18 12.08 25.76
C GLY A 445 11.24 11.11 25.20
N TYR A 446 11.31 10.90 23.88
CA TYR A 446 12.14 9.86 23.27
C TYR A 446 13.53 10.44 22.95
N ARG A 447 14.17 10.98 23.98
CA ARG A 447 15.53 11.56 23.90
C ARG A 447 16.63 10.50 23.80
N ARG A 448 16.31 9.20 23.86
CA ARG A 448 17.23 8.08 23.61
C ARG A 448 16.80 7.34 22.35
N VAL A 449 17.64 7.30 21.32
CA VAL A 449 17.35 6.61 20.05
C VAL A 449 17.01 5.13 20.32
N PRO A 450 15.74 4.70 20.26
CA PRO A 450 15.44 3.28 20.36
C PRO A 450 15.87 2.58 19.07
N PRO A 451 16.19 1.29 19.11
CA PRO A 451 16.37 0.53 17.90
C PRO A 451 15.05 0.44 17.14
N GLN A 452 14.86 1.29 16.12
CA GLN A 452 13.74 1.15 15.19
C GLN A 452 14.00 -0.05 14.27
N ARG A 453 13.52 -1.25 14.63
CA ARG A 453 13.73 -2.44 13.80
C ARG A 453 13.03 -2.31 12.43
N PHE A 454 13.56 -2.97 11.40
CA PHE A 454 12.91 -3.03 10.08
C PHE A 454 11.92 -4.18 10.02
N SER A 455 10.66 -3.93 9.68
CA SER A 455 9.74 -5.03 9.34
C SER A 455 10.26 -5.78 8.10
N PRO A 456 10.36 -7.11 8.13
CA PRO A 456 10.78 -7.90 6.96
C PRO A 456 9.66 -8.08 5.92
N LEU A 457 8.44 -7.59 6.19
CA LEU A 457 7.27 -7.91 5.38
C LEU A 457 7.33 -7.40 3.94
N ASP A 458 7.93 -6.23 3.70
CA ASP A 458 8.06 -5.69 2.35
C ASP A 458 8.91 -6.61 1.45
N PHE A 459 10.03 -7.11 1.98
CA PHE A 459 10.88 -8.09 1.32
C PHE A 459 10.15 -9.43 1.17
N LEU A 460 9.56 -9.96 2.23
CA LEU A 460 8.93 -11.28 2.24
C LEU A 460 7.74 -11.36 1.28
N VAL A 461 6.96 -10.28 1.16
CA VAL A 461 5.87 -10.18 0.18
C VAL A 461 6.42 -10.05 -1.23
N ALA A 462 7.41 -9.17 -1.46
CA ALA A 462 8.07 -9.03 -2.77
C ALA A 462 8.66 -10.36 -3.25
N TYR A 463 9.34 -11.09 -2.37
CA TYR A 463 9.94 -12.39 -2.64
C TYR A 463 8.89 -13.41 -3.10
N ARG A 464 7.78 -13.53 -2.37
CA ARG A 464 6.72 -14.48 -2.72
C ARG A 464 6.00 -14.11 -4.01
N LEU A 465 5.72 -12.84 -4.22
CA LEU A 465 5.16 -12.37 -5.48
C LEU A 465 6.10 -12.64 -6.65
N GLY A 466 7.42 -12.50 -6.45
CA GLY A 466 8.45 -12.87 -7.42
C GLY A 466 8.43 -14.36 -7.77
N ILE A 467 8.29 -15.25 -6.77
CA ILE A 467 8.10 -16.69 -7.01
C ILE A 467 6.81 -16.94 -7.78
N ALA A 468 5.69 -16.32 -7.37
CA ALA A 468 4.38 -16.50 -7.99
C ALA A 468 4.35 -16.07 -9.47
N LEU A 469 5.21 -15.13 -9.85
CA LEU A 469 5.38 -14.67 -11.22
C LEU A 469 6.39 -15.51 -12.03
N SER A 470 6.88 -16.63 -11.47
CA SER A 470 7.91 -17.48 -12.05
C SER A 470 9.18 -16.71 -12.46
N ALA A 471 9.49 -15.63 -11.74
CA ALA A 471 10.76 -14.95 -11.96
C ALA A 471 11.88 -15.94 -11.56
N PRO A 472 12.90 -16.20 -12.41
CA PRO A 472 14.02 -17.03 -12.01
C PRO A 472 14.77 -16.30 -10.88
N LEU A 473 14.48 -16.66 -9.63
CA LEU A 473 15.10 -16.06 -8.44
C LEU A 473 16.44 -16.74 -8.10
N GLU A 474 16.68 -17.93 -8.62
CA GLU A 474 17.91 -18.70 -8.46
C GLU A 474 18.82 -18.53 -9.67
N GLN A 475 19.73 -17.57 -9.57
CA GLN A 475 21.06 -17.73 -10.13
C GLN A 475 22.00 -17.13 -9.09
N ALA A 476 22.70 -17.99 -8.35
CA ALA A 476 23.93 -17.56 -7.69
C ALA A 476 24.84 -16.97 -8.79
N PRO A 477 25.63 -15.92 -8.51
CA PRO A 477 26.75 -15.64 -9.39
C PRO A 477 27.60 -16.91 -9.38
N ALA A 478 27.66 -17.61 -10.51
CA ALA A 478 28.72 -18.58 -10.74
C ALA A 478 30.01 -17.81 -10.44
N ALA A 479 30.72 -18.25 -9.41
CA ALA A 479 31.95 -17.65 -8.96
C ALA A 479 32.98 -17.71 -10.10
N ARG A 480 32.95 -16.74 -11.01
CA ARG A 480 34.08 -16.40 -11.87
C ARG A 480 35.08 -15.61 -11.03
N GLN A 481 35.60 -16.27 -10.00
CA GLN A 481 36.82 -15.91 -9.30
C GLN A 481 37.78 -17.08 -9.50
N ARG A 482 38.28 -17.22 -10.73
CA ARG A 482 39.49 -17.97 -11.09
C ARG A 482 39.73 -17.71 -12.56
N GLU A 483 40.51 -16.66 -12.82
CA GLU A 483 41.49 -16.53 -13.92
C GLU A 483 42.00 -15.09 -13.98
N ARG A 484 42.74 -14.72 -12.94
CA ARG A 484 43.88 -13.79 -13.03
C ARG A 484 44.91 -14.27 -12.00
N ARG A 485 45.66 -15.29 -12.41
CA ARG A 485 47.04 -15.51 -11.99
C ARG A 485 47.86 -15.56 -13.25
#